data_AF-A0AAW1T7M1-F1
#
_entry.id   AF-A0AAW1T7M1-F1
#
_cell.length_a   1.000
_cell.length_b   1.000
_cell.length_c   1.000
_cell.angle_alpha   90.00
_cell.angle_beta   90.00
_cell.angle_gamma   90.00
#
_symmetry.space_group_name_H-M   'P 1'
#
loop_
_entity.id
_entity.type
_entity.pdbx_description
1 polymer ?
#
loop_
_entity_poly.entity_id
_entity_poly.type
_entity_poly.pdbx_seq_one_letter_code
_entity_poly.pdbx_strand_id
1 'polypeptide(L)'
;MEIVKKLDFGDISLHEPRTEHLRVQEVIQAVAEPSVARLAQAFDYLQASAHPRFVRVQQLARERAGSSSEGDLTRLERQFSSLKNTFIHYDVKDCFLEALQLGFPNGLEDQSLRMAEAELAEAQEQLKFQKRQNDQAQSNLFELTSHLAAAYAAFEQQHKASQDRLAEAAALEQDIAQQEQALSHVASRSHEDSIEAEARARLSSEATHGQQLEAQISAVEAEVAALRSASAAEKEEVRLLQAQVQSLAAVQSISQRDTALHEQAAVALHRHEQLIELHAAVGHVRILGVGANVLQLQLAIPCQQASGNVMHEHALTITFMAGAMDVKALTLSDVDLDLEPVQRAAVMSDDSSLAYVVAEVRELLIQYYSSRTIPGSAGT
;
A
#
# COMPACT_ATOMS: atom_id res chain seq x y z
N MET A 1 -18.22 -9.77 -42.04
CA MET A 1 -18.11 -9.00 -40.77
C MET A 1 -19.44 -9.12 -40.07
N GLU A 2 -19.57 -10.07 -39.15
CA GLU A 2 -20.76 -10.20 -38.32
C GLU A 2 -20.74 -9.09 -37.27
N ILE A 3 -21.75 -8.23 -37.32
CA ILE A 3 -21.98 -7.22 -36.28
C ILE A 3 -22.54 -7.97 -35.07
N VAL A 4 -21.66 -8.27 -34.11
CA VAL A 4 -22.04 -8.87 -32.82
C VAL A 4 -22.92 -7.86 -32.08
N LYS A 5 -24.23 -8.10 -32.08
CA LYS A 5 -25.16 -7.35 -31.22
C LYS A 5 -24.85 -7.71 -29.77
N LYS A 6 -24.24 -6.77 -29.05
CA LYS A 6 -23.97 -6.90 -27.62
C LYS A 6 -25.27 -6.79 -26.83
N LEU A 7 -25.60 -7.83 -26.07
CA LEU A 7 -26.58 -7.76 -25.00
C LEU A 7 -25.89 -7.21 -23.76
N ASP A 8 -25.96 -5.89 -23.62
CA ASP A 8 -25.70 -5.20 -22.36
C ASP A 8 -26.99 -5.30 -21.53
N PHE A 9 -26.91 -5.55 -20.22
CA PHE A 9 -28.08 -5.49 -19.33
C PHE A 9 -28.50 -4.05 -19.01
N GLY A 10 -27.65 -3.06 -19.34
CA GLY A 10 -27.83 -1.69 -18.87
C GLY A 10 -27.64 -1.63 -17.35
N ASP A 11 -27.40 -0.41 -16.86
CA ASP A 11 -27.21 -0.16 -15.44
C ASP A 11 -28.55 -0.40 -14.70
N ILE A 12 -28.68 -1.57 -14.07
CA ILE A 12 -29.90 -1.98 -13.32
C ILE A 12 -30.17 -0.99 -12.16
N SER A 13 -29.14 -0.24 -11.77
CA SER A 13 -29.14 0.85 -10.80
C SER A 13 -29.97 2.07 -11.23
N LEU A 14 -30.16 2.30 -12.53
CA LEU A 14 -30.95 3.44 -13.06
C LEU A 14 -32.47 3.29 -12.87
N HIS A 15 -32.92 2.14 -12.37
CA HIS A 15 -34.35 1.83 -12.19
C HIS A 15 -34.71 1.49 -10.74
N GLU A 16 -33.89 1.93 -9.78
CA GLU A 16 -34.28 1.94 -8.38
C GLU A 16 -35.61 2.72 -8.23
N PRO A 17 -36.71 2.11 -7.74
CA PRO A 17 -37.70 2.92 -7.07
C PRO A 17 -36.97 3.53 -5.88
N ARG A 18 -36.84 4.86 -5.85
CA ARG A 18 -36.25 5.63 -4.74
C ARG A 18 -36.68 4.94 -3.44
N THR A 19 -35.76 4.21 -2.81
CA THR A 19 -36.04 3.62 -1.50
C THR A 19 -36.31 4.80 -0.59
N GLU A 20 -37.58 5.04 -0.30
CA GLU A 20 -38.00 6.10 0.61
C GLU A 20 -37.17 5.92 1.89
N HIS A 21 -36.29 6.87 2.16
CA HIS A 21 -35.34 6.84 3.30
C HIS A 21 -36.03 6.57 4.65
N LEU A 22 -37.36 6.72 4.69
CA LEU A 22 -38.23 6.45 5.83
C LEU A 22 -38.31 4.98 6.27
N ARG A 23 -37.95 3.97 5.44
CA ARG A 23 -38.11 2.55 5.81
C ARG A 23 -36.85 1.70 5.90
N VAL A 24 -35.69 2.23 5.48
CA VAL A 24 -34.37 1.62 5.80
C VAL A 24 -34.13 1.63 7.32
N GLN A 25 -34.75 2.59 8.03
CA GLN A 25 -34.78 2.62 9.49
C GLN A 25 -35.40 1.37 10.13
N GLU A 26 -36.37 0.70 9.51
CA GLU A 26 -36.99 -0.51 10.07
C GLU A 26 -36.03 -1.70 10.04
N VAL A 27 -35.23 -1.81 8.97
CA VAL A 27 -34.17 -2.83 8.85
C VAL A 27 -33.03 -2.54 9.84
N ILE A 28 -32.61 -1.27 9.94
CA ILE A 28 -31.58 -0.84 10.91
C ILE A 28 -32.04 -1.06 12.36
N GLN A 29 -33.30 -0.75 12.68
CA GLN A 29 -33.88 -0.96 14.00
C GLN A 29 -34.09 -2.45 14.33
N ALA A 30 -34.43 -3.29 13.35
CA ALA A 30 -34.51 -4.73 13.53
C ALA A 30 -33.15 -5.38 13.82
N VAL A 31 -32.06 -4.80 13.28
CA VAL A 31 -30.68 -5.20 13.59
C VAL A 31 -30.24 -4.69 14.97
N ALA A 32 -30.61 -3.46 15.33
CA ALA A 32 -30.27 -2.87 16.62
C ALA A 32 -31.02 -3.52 17.80
N GLU A 33 -32.27 -3.94 17.61
CA GLU A 33 -33.09 -4.61 18.62
C GLU A 33 -33.78 -5.86 18.02
N PRO A 34 -33.05 -7.00 17.97
CA PRO A 34 -33.52 -8.19 17.29
C PRO A 34 -34.66 -8.86 18.06
N SER A 35 -35.83 -8.89 17.44
CA SER A 35 -36.96 -9.70 17.89
C SER A 35 -37.57 -10.42 16.69
N VAL A 36 -38.18 -11.59 16.94
CA VAL A 36 -38.77 -12.42 15.88
C VAL A 36 -39.80 -11.65 15.06
N ALA A 37 -40.60 -10.80 15.72
CA ALA A 37 -41.61 -9.98 15.05
C ALA A 37 -40.98 -8.89 14.15
N ARG A 38 -39.90 -8.23 14.59
CA ARG A 38 -39.23 -7.18 13.82
C ARG A 38 -38.38 -7.73 12.67
N LEU A 39 -37.74 -8.88 12.88
CA LEU A 39 -37.01 -9.58 11.82
C LEU A 39 -37.97 -10.11 10.75
N ALA A 40 -39.15 -10.60 11.13
CA ALA A 40 -40.18 -10.99 10.18
C ALA A 40 -40.68 -9.78 9.37
N GLN A 41 -40.94 -8.63 10.02
CA GLN A 41 -41.32 -7.40 9.31
C GLN A 41 -40.24 -6.88 8.37
N ALA A 42 -38.97 -6.88 8.81
CA ALA A 42 -37.84 -6.49 7.96
C ALA A 42 -37.66 -7.46 6.78
N PHE A 43 -37.88 -8.75 6.98
CA PHE A 43 -37.83 -9.76 5.93
C PHE A 43 -38.97 -9.61 4.92
N ASP A 44 -40.21 -9.43 5.39
CA ASP A 44 -41.38 -9.19 4.53
C ASP A 44 -41.20 -7.90 3.72
N TYR A 45 -40.58 -6.86 4.31
CA TYR A 45 -40.23 -5.63 3.61
C TYR A 45 -39.16 -5.85 2.53
N LEU A 46 -38.07 -6.57 2.86
CA LEU A 46 -37.03 -6.91 1.89
C LEU A 46 -37.60 -7.77 0.76
N GLN A 47 -38.50 -8.70 1.07
CA GLN A 47 -39.16 -9.55 0.07
C GLN A 47 -40.12 -8.74 -0.81
N ALA A 48 -40.93 -7.86 -0.22
CA ALA A 48 -41.87 -7.00 -0.95
C ALA A 48 -41.15 -5.96 -1.84
N SER A 49 -39.95 -5.51 -1.46
CA SER A 49 -39.14 -4.59 -2.26
C SER A 49 -38.28 -5.30 -3.31
N ALA A 50 -37.81 -6.52 -3.03
CA ALA A 50 -37.03 -7.31 -3.99
C ALA A 50 -37.89 -7.99 -5.08
N HIS A 51 -39.13 -8.37 -4.76
CA HIS A 51 -39.98 -9.12 -5.69
C HIS A 51 -40.34 -8.35 -6.98
N PRO A 52 -40.77 -7.07 -6.93
CA PRO A 52 -41.04 -6.27 -8.13
C PRO A 52 -39.77 -6.06 -8.99
N ARG A 53 -38.60 -5.93 -8.34
CA ARG A 53 -37.30 -5.79 -9.00
C ARG A 53 -36.98 -7.06 -9.81
N PHE A 54 -37.15 -8.23 -9.20
CA PHE A 54 -36.89 -9.51 -9.84
C PHE A 54 -37.84 -9.76 -11.02
N VAL A 55 -39.12 -9.41 -10.87
CA VAL A 55 -40.11 -9.51 -11.95
C VAL A 55 -39.77 -8.56 -13.10
N ARG A 56 -39.29 -7.35 -12.82
CA ARG A 56 -38.92 -6.39 -13.87
C ARG A 56 -37.61 -6.74 -14.58
N VAL A 57 -36.62 -7.25 -13.85
CA VAL A 57 -35.38 -7.82 -14.46
C VAL A 57 -35.74 -9.00 -15.36
N GLN A 58 -36.65 -9.89 -14.94
CA GLN A 58 -37.17 -10.95 -15.81
C GLN A 58 -37.93 -10.42 -17.03
N GLN A 59 -38.69 -9.33 -16.90
CA GLN A 59 -39.36 -8.69 -18.04
C GLN A 59 -38.38 -8.06 -19.01
N LEU A 60 -37.38 -7.30 -18.54
CA LEU A 60 -36.32 -6.72 -19.37
C LEU A 60 -35.48 -7.81 -20.06
N ALA A 61 -35.18 -8.89 -19.34
CA ALA A 61 -34.52 -10.06 -19.90
C ALA A 61 -35.38 -10.72 -20.99
N ARG A 62 -36.71 -10.82 -20.82
CA ARG A 62 -37.63 -11.34 -21.84
C ARG A 62 -37.80 -10.40 -23.04
N GLU A 63 -37.90 -9.09 -22.80
CA GLU A 63 -37.99 -8.04 -23.82
C GLU A 63 -36.73 -8.02 -24.70
N ARG A 64 -35.54 -8.23 -24.12
CA ARG A 64 -34.29 -8.37 -24.86
C ARG A 64 -34.07 -9.76 -25.45
N ALA A 65 -34.51 -10.83 -24.78
CA ALA A 65 -34.47 -12.20 -25.31
C ALA A 65 -35.37 -12.37 -26.55
N GLY A 66 -36.44 -11.60 -26.70
CA GLY A 66 -37.25 -11.55 -27.93
C GLY A 66 -36.48 -11.12 -29.18
N SER A 67 -35.26 -10.60 -29.03
CA SER A 67 -34.36 -10.18 -30.11
C SER A 67 -33.04 -10.96 -30.19
N SER A 68 -32.85 -11.97 -29.34
CA SER A 68 -31.56 -12.63 -29.12
C SER A 68 -31.63 -14.12 -29.45
N SER A 69 -30.60 -14.66 -30.12
CA SER A 69 -30.58 -16.05 -30.54
C SER A 69 -30.33 -16.99 -29.35
N GLU A 70 -30.80 -18.23 -29.40
CA GLU A 70 -30.58 -19.26 -28.37
C GLU A 70 -29.07 -19.50 -28.09
N GLY A 71 -28.21 -19.23 -29.09
CA GLY A 71 -26.76 -19.27 -28.95
C GLY A 71 -26.18 -18.17 -28.05
N ASP A 72 -26.82 -17.00 -27.98
CA ASP A 72 -26.39 -15.89 -27.13
C ASP A 72 -26.69 -16.19 -25.66
N LEU A 73 -27.85 -16.79 -25.37
CA LEU A 73 -28.22 -17.25 -24.03
C LEU A 73 -27.28 -18.34 -23.52
N THR A 74 -26.97 -19.34 -24.36
CA THR A 74 -26.06 -20.43 -23.99
C THR A 74 -24.64 -19.92 -23.72
N ARG A 75 -24.22 -18.87 -24.44
CA ARG A 75 -22.92 -18.21 -24.24
C ARG A 75 -22.89 -17.41 -22.94
N LEU A 76 -23.97 -16.69 -22.63
CA LEU A 76 -24.10 -15.90 -21.42
C LEU A 76 -24.17 -16.81 -20.18
N GLU A 77 -24.86 -17.95 -20.26
CA GLU A 77 -24.85 -18.99 -19.24
C GLU A 77 -23.44 -19.55 -18.99
N ARG A 78 -22.63 -19.76 -20.05
CA ARG A 78 -21.23 -20.16 -19.91
C ARG A 78 -20.38 -19.08 -19.24
N GLN A 79 -20.56 -17.81 -19.61
CA GLN A 79 -19.82 -16.69 -19.01
C GLN A 79 -20.21 -16.50 -17.54
N PHE A 80 -21.49 -16.62 -17.21
CA PHE A 80 -21.99 -16.56 -15.84
C PHE A 80 -21.50 -17.73 -14.98
N SER A 81 -21.48 -18.93 -15.56
CA SER A 81 -20.94 -20.13 -14.89
C SER A 81 -19.42 -20.03 -14.69
N SER A 82 -18.70 -19.45 -15.65
CA SER A 82 -17.27 -19.15 -15.54
C SER A 82 -17.00 -18.16 -14.41
N LEU A 83 -17.69 -17.02 -14.42
CA LEU A 83 -17.59 -15.98 -13.39
C LEU A 83 -17.89 -16.56 -12.00
N LYS A 84 -19.01 -17.29 -11.87
CA LYS A 84 -19.39 -17.97 -10.63
C LYS A 84 -18.29 -18.93 -10.15
N ASN A 85 -17.70 -19.73 -11.04
CA ASN A 85 -16.63 -20.66 -10.66
C ASN A 85 -15.34 -19.94 -10.26
N THR A 86 -14.98 -18.85 -10.93
CA THR A 86 -13.81 -18.02 -10.57
C THR A 86 -13.96 -17.47 -9.15
N PHE A 87 -15.11 -16.88 -8.82
CA PHE A 87 -15.30 -16.28 -7.49
C PHE A 87 -15.55 -17.31 -6.37
N ILE A 88 -16.12 -18.47 -6.68
CA ILE A 88 -16.19 -19.60 -5.74
C ILE A 88 -14.78 -20.12 -5.43
N HIS A 89 -13.86 -20.14 -6.41
CA HIS A 89 -12.49 -20.60 -6.20
C HIS A 89 -11.68 -19.75 -5.22
N TYR A 90 -12.03 -18.47 -5.06
CA TYR A 90 -11.39 -17.54 -4.12
C TYR A 90 -12.20 -17.31 -2.83
N ASP A 91 -13.34 -17.99 -2.66
CA ASP A 91 -14.25 -17.91 -1.51
C ASP A 91 -14.74 -16.47 -1.19
N VAL A 92 -14.83 -15.62 -2.22
CA VAL A 92 -15.23 -14.20 -2.09
C VAL A 92 -16.63 -13.99 -2.65
N LYS A 93 -17.64 -14.51 -1.94
CA LYS A 93 -19.05 -14.44 -2.35
C LYS A 93 -19.57 -13.01 -2.44
N ASP A 94 -19.07 -12.12 -1.59
CA ASP A 94 -19.49 -10.72 -1.56
C ASP A 94 -18.97 -9.95 -2.78
N CYS A 95 -17.73 -10.18 -3.21
CA CYS A 95 -17.19 -9.58 -4.43
C CYS A 95 -17.85 -10.10 -5.72
N PHE A 96 -18.37 -11.32 -5.72
CA PHE A 96 -19.20 -11.81 -6.84
C PHE A 96 -20.51 -11.03 -6.94
N LEU A 97 -21.16 -10.78 -5.81
CA LEU A 97 -22.41 -10.02 -5.77
C LEU A 97 -22.18 -8.54 -6.09
N GLU A 98 -21.08 -7.94 -5.63
CA GLU A 98 -20.65 -6.59 -6.01
C GLU A 98 -20.33 -6.50 -7.51
N ALA A 99 -19.62 -7.48 -8.09
CA ALA A 99 -19.35 -7.50 -9.52
C ALA A 99 -20.65 -7.59 -10.35
N LEU A 100 -21.61 -8.40 -9.92
CA LEU A 100 -22.94 -8.45 -10.54
C LEU A 100 -23.70 -7.12 -10.42
N GLN A 101 -23.58 -6.42 -9.28
CA GLN A 101 -24.19 -5.09 -9.08
C GLN A 101 -23.54 -4.02 -9.97
N LEU A 102 -22.24 -4.14 -10.24
CA LEU A 102 -21.48 -3.27 -11.13
C LEU A 102 -21.67 -3.59 -12.63
N GLY A 103 -22.55 -4.53 -12.97
CA GLY A 103 -22.89 -4.86 -14.36
C GLY A 103 -21.95 -5.86 -15.04
N PHE A 104 -21.12 -6.58 -14.28
CA PHE A 104 -20.41 -7.74 -14.82
C PHE A 104 -21.35 -8.95 -14.92
N PRO A 105 -21.18 -9.84 -15.91
CA PRO A 105 -20.12 -9.86 -16.92
C PRO A 105 -20.32 -8.84 -18.06
N ASN A 106 -19.26 -8.09 -18.38
CA ASN A 106 -19.15 -7.12 -19.47
C ASN A 106 -18.30 -7.62 -20.67
N GLY A 107 -17.74 -8.83 -20.58
CA GLY A 107 -16.97 -9.49 -21.65
C GLY A 107 -15.46 -9.21 -21.64
N LEU A 108 -14.92 -8.50 -20.64
CA LEU A 108 -13.49 -8.24 -20.46
C LEU A 108 -12.83 -9.10 -19.37
N GLU A 109 -13.57 -10.03 -18.78
CA GLU A 109 -13.18 -10.78 -17.58
C GLU A 109 -11.95 -11.63 -17.83
N ASP A 110 -11.87 -12.29 -18.99
CA ASP A 110 -10.71 -13.11 -19.36
C ASP A 110 -9.43 -12.27 -19.46
N GLN A 111 -9.54 -10.99 -19.83
CA GLN A 111 -8.39 -10.08 -19.89
C GLN A 111 -8.00 -9.60 -18.50
N SER A 112 -8.97 -9.20 -17.67
CA SER A 112 -8.73 -8.82 -16.27
C SER A 112 -8.16 -9.97 -15.44
N LEU A 113 -8.67 -11.19 -15.65
CA LEU A 113 -8.18 -12.40 -14.99
C LEU A 113 -6.71 -12.67 -15.38
N ARG A 114 -6.36 -12.60 -16.67
CA ARG A 114 -4.97 -12.77 -17.11
C ARG A 114 -4.03 -11.71 -16.56
N MET A 115 -4.48 -10.46 -16.42
CA MET A 115 -3.69 -9.40 -15.80
C MET A 115 -3.46 -9.68 -14.31
N ALA A 116 -4.51 -10.04 -13.58
CA ALA A 116 -4.40 -10.40 -12.17
C ALA A 116 -3.52 -11.65 -11.96
N GLU A 117 -3.62 -12.65 -12.83
CA GLU A 117 -2.74 -13.84 -12.80
C GLU A 117 -1.28 -13.48 -13.04
N ALA A 118 -0.99 -12.54 -13.95
CA ALA A 118 0.36 -12.06 -14.22
C ALA A 118 0.94 -11.28 -13.03
N GLU A 119 0.15 -10.39 -12.43
CA GLU A 119 0.54 -9.64 -11.22
C GLU A 119 0.77 -10.60 -10.03
N LEU A 120 -0.09 -11.60 -9.87
CA LEU A 120 0.07 -12.63 -8.83
C LEU A 120 1.36 -13.45 -9.05
N ALA A 121 1.66 -13.82 -10.30
CA ALA A 121 2.88 -14.54 -10.62
C ALA A 121 4.13 -13.71 -10.33
N GLU A 122 4.11 -12.41 -10.65
CA GLU A 122 5.20 -11.49 -10.34
C GLU A 122 5.39 -11.34 -8.82
N ALA A 123 4.30 -11.11 -8.08
CA ALA A 123 4.32 -11.01 -6.62
C ALA A 123 4.85 -12.30 -5.96
N GLN A 124 4.50 -13.47 -6.50
CA GLN A 124 5.01 -14.76 -6.03
C GLN A 124 6.52 -14.92 -6.27
N GLU A 125 7.05 -14.47 -7.40
CA GLU A 125 8.49 -14.49 -7.67
C GLU A 125 9.24 -13.50 -6.76
N GLN A 126 8.71 -12.29 -6.56
CA GLN A 126 9.27 -11.32 -5.62
C GLN A 126 9.31 -11.88 -4.18
N LEU A 127 8.24 -12.55 -3.75
CA LEU A 127 8.19 -13.18 -2.43
C LEU A 127 9.22 -14.31 -2.27
N LYS A 128 9.41 -15.15 -3.30
CA LYS A 128 10.45 -16.20 -3.30
C LYS A 128 11.85 -15.59 -3.22
N PHE A 129 12.10 -14.53 -3.97
CA PHE A 129 13.36 -13.81 -3.96
C PHE A 129 13.67 -13.24 -2.58
N GLN A 130 12.70 -12.56 -1.96
CA GLN A 130 12.85 -12.01 -0.60
C GLN A 130 13.05 -13.10 0.45
N LYS A 131 12.35 -14.25 0.35
CA LYS A 131 12.58 -15.39 1.25
C LYS A 131 14.02 -15.90 1.16
N ARG A 132 14.55 -16.07 -0.06
CA ARG A 132 15.96 -16.49 -0.24
C ARG A 132 16.95 -15.49 0.36
N GLN A 133 16.70 -14.19 0.18
CA GLN A 133 17.54 -13.17 0.80
C GLN A 133 17.47 -13.21 2.33
N ASN A 134 16.29 -13.45 2.90
CA ASN A 134 16.12 -13.57 4.34
C ASN A 134 16.83 -14.82 4.88
N ASP A 135 16.67 -15.97 4.23
CA ASP A 135 17.37 -17.21 4.61
C ASP A 135 18.89 -17.03 4.56
N GLN A 136 19.40 -16.33 3.53
CA GLN A 136 20.83 -16.01 3.42
C GLN A 136 21.29 -15.06 4.54
N ALA A 137 20.52 -14.02 4.85
CA ALA A 137 20.83 -13.11 5.94
C ALA A 137 20.83 -13.82 7.32
N GLN A 138 19.91 -14.74 7.55
CA GLN A 138 19.87 -15.57 8.76
C GLN A 138 21.08 -16.48 8.88
N SER A 139 21.50 -17.12 7.77
CA SER A 139 22.73 -17.93 7.73
C SER A 139 23.96 -17.09 8.09
N ASN A 140 24.10 -15.90 7.49
CA ASN A 140 25.23 -15.01 7.77
C ASN A 140 25.24 -14.56 9.23
N LEU A 141 24.06 -14.22 9.80
CA LEU A 141 23.94 -13.85 11.22
C LEU A 141 24.34 -15.00 12.14
N PHE A 142 23.95 -16.24 11.80
CA PHE A 142 24.34 -17.41 12.57
C PHE A 142 25.85 -17.63 12.53
N GLU A 143 26.48 -17.56 11.36
CA GLU A 143 27.93 -17.66 11.19
C GLU A 143 28.67 -16.57 11.98
N LEU A 144 28.25 -15.31 11.84
CA LEU A 144 28.82 -14.18 12.58
C LEU A 144 28.73 -14.36 14.09
N THR A 145 27.57 -14.82 14.58
CA THR A 145 27.37 -15.07 16.02
C THR A 145 28.30 -16.17 16.51
N SER A 146 28.49 -17.23 15.72
CA SER A 146 29.43 -18.31 16.03
C SER A 146 30.88 -17.82 16.03
N HIS A 147 31.27 -17.00 15.06
CA HIS A 147 32.61 -16.40 15.01
C HIS A 147 32.87 -15.48 16.21
N LEU A 148 31.91 -14.65 16.57
CA LEU A 148 32.01 -13.74 17.70
C LEU A 148 32.11 -14.51 19.02
N ALA A 149 31.33 -15.58 19.19
CA ALA A 149 31.43 -16.45 20.36
C ALA A 149 32.80 -17.12 20.47
N ALA A 150 33.36 -17.61 19.36
CA ALA A 150 34.70 -18.21 19.32
C ALA A 150 35.80 -17.18 19.63
N ALA A 151 35.71 -15.98 19.04
CA ALA A 151 36.65 -14.89 19.28
C ALA A 151 36.62 -14.43 20.76
N TYR A 152 35.42 -14.31 21.33
CA TYR A 152 35.26 -13.98 22.74
C TYR A 152 35.84 -15.04 23.68
N ALA A 153 35.64 -16.33 23.37
CA ALA A 153 36.26 -17.41 24.13
C ALA A 153 37.79 -17.40 24.05
N ALA A 154 38.36 -17.12 22.88
CA ALA A 154 39.81 -16.97 22.71
C ALA A 154 40.36 -15.76 23.49
N PHE A 155 39.63 -14.63 23.46
CA PHE A 155 39.98 -13.44 24.23
C PHE A 155 39.99 -13.71 25.74
N GLU A 156 38.97 -14.38 26.28
CA GLU A 156 38.92 -14.78 27.69
C GLU A 156 40.10 -15.68 28.08
N GLN A 157 40.46 -16.64 27.22
CA GLN A 157 41.63 -17.49 27.46
C GLN A 157 42.95 -16.68 27.47
N GLN A 158 43.12 -15.75 26.54
CA GLN A 158 44.31 -14.90 26.47
C GLN A 158 44.39 -13.92 27.65
N HIS A 159 43.25 -13.36 28.06
CA HIS A 159 43.16 -12.50 29.23
C HIS A 159 43.57 -13.26 30.49
N LYS A 160 43.05 -14.48 30.68
CA LYS A 160 43.44 -15.34 31.81
C LYS A 160 44.93 -15.69 31.78
N ALA A 161 45.47 -16.12 30.63
CA ALA A 161 46.89 -16.41 30.50
C ALA A 161 47.77 -15.19 30.80
N SER A 162 47.33 -13.99 30.43
CA SER A 162 48.04 -12.75 30.75
C SER A 162 47.99 -12.41 32.24
N GLN A 163 46.84 -12.64 32.90
CA GLN A 163 46.73 -12.50 34.35
C GLN A 163 47.64 -13.48 35.09
N ASP A 164 47.69 -14.74 34.65
CA ASP A 164 48.56 -15.77 35.23
C ASP A 164 50.05 -15.38 35.10
N ARG A 165 50.47 -14.88 33.92
CA ARG A 165 51.84 -14.37 33.70
C ARG A 165 52.17 -13.16 34.58
N LEU A 166 51.22 -12.24 34.78
CA LEU A 166 51.42 -11.09 35.67
C LEU A 166 51.55 -11.51 37.13
N ALA A 167 50.78 -12.52 37.57
CA ALA A 167 50.90 -13.08 38.91
C ALA A 167 52.25 -13.78 39.12
N GLU A 168 52.75 -14.52 38.12
CA GLU A 168 54.06 -15.16 38.14
C GLU A 168 55.20 -14.12 38.17
N ALA A 169 55.12 -13.06 37.36
CA ALA A 169 56.09 -11.97 37.37
C ALA A 169 56.13 -11.25 38.73
N ALA A 170 54.97 -10.98 39.34
CA ALA A 170 54.90 -10.37 40.67
C ALA A 170 55.52 -11.27 41.77
N ALA A 171 55.34 -12.59 41.66
CA ALA A 171 55.98 -13.55 42.56
C ALA A 171 57.51 -13.56 42.40
N LEU A 172 58.00 -13.54 41.16
CA LEU A 172 59.43 -13.45 40.86
C LEU A 172 60.06 -12.14 41.38
N GLU A 173 59.38 -11.00 41.22
CA GLU A 173 59.83 -9.72 41.80
C GLU A 173 59.96 -9.81 43.32
N GLN A 174 59.02 -10.48 43.99
CA GLN A 174 59.06 -10.68 45.43
C GLN A 174 60.20 -11.61 45.87
N ASP A 175 60.48 -12.68 45.11
CA ASP A 175 61.59 -13.60 45.35
C ASP A 175 62.95 -12.91 45.13
N ILE A 176 63.08 -12.11 44.08
CA ILE A 176 64.29 -11.30 43.82
C ILE A 176 64.51 -10.31 44.97
N ALA A 177 63.47 -9.59 45.41
CA ALA A 177 63.59 -8.67 46.54
C ALA A 177 64.03 -9.37 47.85
N GLN A 178 63.57 -10.59 48.09
CA GLN A 178 64.01 -11.41 49.23
C GLN A 178 65.46 -11.88 49.09
N GLN A 179 65.86 -12.30 47.88
CA GLN A 179 67.25 -12.69 47.60
C GLN A 179 68.22 -11.52 47.71
N GLU A 180 67.84 -10.32 47.24
CA GLU A 180 68.65 -9.11 47.39
C GLU A 180 68.83 -8.73 48.87
N GLN A 181 67.79 -8.87 49.69
CA GLN A 181 67.91 -8.70 51.14
C GLN A 181 68.85 -9.74 51.77
N ALA A 182 68.78 -11.00 51.35
CA ALA A 182 69.63 -12.09 51.84
C ALA A 182 71.11 -11.92 51.43
N LEU A 183 71.36 -11.45 50.19
CA LEU A 183 72.70 -11.17 49.67
C LEU A 183 73.32 -9.93 50.31
N SER A 184 72.51 -8.94 50.72
CA SER A 184 73.01 -7.78 51.50
C SER A 184 73.61 -8.18 52.86
N HIS A 185 73.25 -9.36 53.38
CA HIS A 185 73.75 -9.91 54.64
C HIS A 185 74.99 -10.81 54.51
N VAL A 186 75.44 -11.17 53.31
CA VAL A 186 76.55 -12.11 53.10
C VAL A 186 77.56 -11.54 52.11
N ALA A 187 78.36 -10.58 52.57
CA ALA A 187 79.54 -10.13 51.84
C ALA A 187 80.79 -10.38 52.68
N SER A 188 81.43 -11.54 52.48
CA SER A 188 82.81 -11.79 52.92
C SER A 188 83.45 -12.99 52.21
N ARG A 189 84.57 -12.66 51.53
CA ARG A 189 85.80 -13.43 51.27
C ARG A 189 86.03 -14.05 49.88
N SER A 190 87.30 -13.86 49.51
CA SER A 190 88.02 -14.01 48.25
C SER A 190 88.35 -15.44 47.85
N HIS A 191 88.68 -15.65 46.55
CA HIS A 191 89.79 -16.52 46.08
C HIS A 191 90.03 -16.35 44.56
N GLU A 192 91.15 -15.70 44.17
CA GLU A 192 91.40 -15.21 42.79
C GLU A 192 91.58 -16.28 41.70
N ASP A 193 91.91 -17.54 42.02
CA ASP A 193 92.05 -18.59 40.98
C ASP A 193 90.76 -19.44 40.79
N SER A 194 89.81 -19.35 41.73
CA SER A 194 88.42 -19.83 41.57
C SER A 194 87.57 -18.80 40.82
N ILE A 195 87.90 -17.51 40.99
CA ILE A 195 87.17 -16.38 40.43
C ILE A 195 87.22 -16.38 38.90
N GLU A 196 88.31 -16.78 38.24
CA GLU A 196 88.32 -16.83 36.77
C GLU A 196 87.45 -17.97 36.20
N ALA A 197 87.43 -19.13 36.86
CA ALA A 197 86.56 -20.24 36.46
C ALA A 197 85.08 -19.93 36.73
N GLU A 198 84.78 -19.33 37.88
CA GLU A 198 83.44 -18.82 38.19
C GLU A 198 83.04 -17.64 37.30
N ALA A 199 83.96 -16.73 36.95
CA ALA A 199 83.68 -15.62 36.06
C ALA A 199 83.39 -16.11 34.64
N ARG A 200 84.11 -17.11 34.13
CA ARG A 200 83.80 -17.75 32.84
C ARG A 200 82.48 -18.53 32.89
N ALA A 201 82.21 -19.24 33.98
CA ALA A 201 80.93 -19.93 34.17
C ALA A 201 79.76 -18.94 34.23
N ARG A 202 79.91 -17.83 34.97
CA ARG A 202 78.94 -16.72 35.05
C ARG A 202 78.75 -16.03 33.70
N LEU A 203 79.82 -15.72 32.97
CA LEU A 203 79.73 -15.18 31.62
C LEU A 203 79.02 -16.13 30.66
N SER A 204 79.27 -17.45 30.76
CA SER A 204 78.55 -18.43 29.93
C SER A 204 77.07 -18.53 30.31
N SER A 205 76.77 -18.48 31.62
CA SER A 205 75.41 -18.47 32.16
C SER A 205 74.65 -17.23 31.71
N GLU A 206 75.25 -16.04 31.84
CA GLU A 206 74.67 -14.79 31.37
C GLU A 206 74.51 -14.77 29.84
N ALA A 207 75.47 -15.32 29.09
CA ALA A 207 75.33 -15.44 27.64
C ALA A 207 74.15 -16.37 27.26
N THR A 208 73.98 -17.50 27.95
CA THR A 208 72.81 -18.37 27.73
C THR A 208 71.50 -17.71 28.16
N HIS A 209 71.52 -16.94 29.24
CA HIS A 209 70.35 -16.18 29.70
C HIS A 209 70.00 -15.06 28.71
N GLY A 210 70.99 -14.35 28.18
CA GLY A 210 70.83 -13.35 27.12
C GLY A 210 70.23 -13.94 25.84
N GLN A 211 70.69 -15.12 25.43
CA GLN A 211 70.10 -15.85 24.29
C GLN A 211 68.65 -16.28 24.56
N GLN A 212 68.33 -16.70 25.79
CA GLN A 212 66.95 -17.02 26.17
C GLN A 212 66.06 -15.78 26.14
N LEU A 213 66.53 -14.64 26.64
CA LEU A 213 65.80 -13.38 26.59
C LEU A 213 65.60 -12.89 25.14
N GLU A 214 66.61 -12.97 24.28
CA GLU A 214 66.45 -12.63 22.85
C GLU A 214 65.44 -13.55 22.16
N ALA A 215 65.45 -14.85 22.45
CA ALA A 215 64.47 -15.80 21.93
C ALA A 215 63.05 -15.47 22.42
N GLN A 216 62.88 -15.10 23.70
CA GLN A 216 61.60 -14.68 24.26
C GLN A 216 61.10 -13.37 23.65
N ILE A 217 61.98 -12.38 23.49
CA ILE A 217 61.66 -11.10 22.84
C ILE A 217 61.19 -11.37 21.41
N SER A 218 61.91 -12.18 20.65
CA SER A 218 61.53 -12.52 19.27
C SER A 218 60.18 -13.25 19.20
N ALA A 219 59.89 -14.15 20.15
CA ALA A 219 58.59 -14.83 20.24
C ALA A 219 57.44 -13.86 20.55
N VAL A 220 57.64 -12.93 21.49
CA VAL A 220 56.66 -11.90 21.85
C VAL A 220 56.44 -10.92 20.69
N GLU A 221 57.49 -10.52 19.98
CA GLU A 221 57.37 -9.65 18.80
C GLU A 221 56.55 -10.32 17.68
N ALA A 222 56.74 -11.63 17.47
CA ALA A 222 55.94 -12.40 16.52
C ALA A 222 54.47 -12.49 16.95
N GLU A 223 54.19 -12.71 18.25
CA GLU A 223 52.84 -12.71 18.81
C GLU A 223 52.16 -11.34 18.64
N VAL A 224 52.86 -10.26 18.95
CA VAL A 224 52.36 -8.88 18.77
C VAL A 224 52.08 -8.58 17.30
N ALA A 225 52.94 -9.03 16.38
CA ALA A 225 52.71 -8.86 14.94
C ALA A 225 51.45 -9.61 14.48
N ALA A 226 51.25 -10.84 14.95
CA ALA A 226 50.05 -11.63 14.66
C ALA A 226 48.77 -10.97 15.20
N LEU A 227 48.79 -10.48 16.44
CA LEU A 227 47.66 -9.78 17.06
C LEU A 227 47.34 -8.46 16.36
N ARG A 228 48.36 -7.70 15.92
CA ARG A 228 48.15 -6.48 15.13
C ARG A 228 47.49 -6.76 13.79
N SER A 229 47.89 -7.85 13.13
CA SER A 229 47.27 -8.29 11.87
C SER A 229 45.80 -8.68 12.08
N ALA A 230 45.50 -9.48 13.11
CA ALA A 230 44.13 -9.85 13.47
C ALA A 230 43.27 -8.62 13.82
N SER A 231 43.78 -7.71 14.63
CA SER A 231 43.08 -6.46 14.98
C SER A 231 42.83 -5.56 13.76
N ALA A 232 43.74 -5.53 12.79
CA ALA A 232 43.54 -4.79 11.54
C ALA A 232 42.40 -5.40 10.70
N ALA A 233 42.32 -6.73 10.63
CA ALA A 233 41.23 -7.42 9.94
C ALA A 233 39.87 -7.16 10.60
N GLU A 234 39.78 -7.27 11.93
CA GLU A 234 38.57 -6.97 12.70
C GLU A 234 38.11 -5.52 12.52
N LYS A 235 39.05 -4.56 12.50
CA LYS A 235 38.71 -3.15 12.27
C LYS A 235 38.11 -2.91 10.88
N GLU A 236 38.59 -3.61 9.86
CA GLU A 236 38.01 -3.49 8.52
C GLU A 236 36.62 -4.14 8.47
N GLU A 237 36.41 -5.27 9.15
CA GLU A 237 35.09 -5.88 9.28
C GLU A 237 34.08 -4.96 9.98
N VAL A 238 34.48 -4.34 11.10
CA VAL A 238 33.66 -3.34 11.80
C VAL A 238 33.33 -2.16 10.89
N ARG A 239 34.28 -1.71 10.06
CA ARG A 239 34.06 -0.62 9.09
C ARG A 239 33.03 -1.01 8.04
N LEU A 240 33.11 -2.23 7.51
CA LEU A 240 32.14 -2.77 6.54
C LEU A 240 30.74 -2.90 7.15
N LEU A 241 30.63 -3.40 8.38
CA LEU A 241 29.36 -3.50 9.10
C LEU A 241 28.76 -2.12 9.39
N GLN A 242 29.57 -1.13 9.78
CA GLN A 242 29.10 0.25 9.95
C GLN A 242 28.57 0.84 8.64
N ALA A 243 29.21 0.57 7.50
CA ALA A 243 28.73 1.00 6.20
C ALA A 243 27.38 0.34 5.83
N GLN A 244 27.20 -0.94 6.15
CA GLN A 244 25.92 -1.64 5.96
C GLN A 244 24.80 -1.06 6.84
N VAL A 245 25.08 -0.78 8.11
CA VAL A 245 24.11 -0.15 9.02
C VAL A 245 23.69 1.23 8.50
N GLN A 246 24.63 2.05 8.01
CA GLN A 246 24.31 3.34 7.41
C GLN A 246 23.45 3.20 6.14
N SER A 247 23.74 2.21 5.30
CA SER A 247 22.94 1.91 4.11
C SER A 247 21.50 1.51 4.47
N LEU A 248 21.33 0.61 5.45
CA LEU A 248 20.00 0.20 5.92
C LEU A 248 19.21 1.37 6.53
N ALA A 249 19.86 2.24 7.29
CA ALA A 249 19.23 3.45 7.82
C ALA A 249 18.76 4.39 6.70
N ALA A 250 19.55 4.54 5.62
CA ALA A 250 19.16 5.33 4.46
C ALA A 250 17.93 4.74 3.76
N VAL A 251 17.88 3.41 3.54
CA VAL A 251 16.71 2.72 2.96
C VAL A 251 15.47 2.89 3.83
N GLN A 252 15.60 2.77 5.16
CA GLN A 252 14.49 2.97 6.08
C GLN A 252 13.95 4.41 6.03
N SER A 253 14.82 5.41 5.87
CA SER A 253 14.41 6.81 5.74
C SER A 253 13.62 7.09 4.46
N ILE A 254 13.98 6.42 3.35
CA ILE A 254 13.26 6.52 2.07
C ILE A 254 11.87 5.91 2.21
N SER A 255 11.77 4.71 2.79
CA SER A 255 10.47 4.05 3.03
C SER A 255 9.54 4.87 3.93
N GLN A 256 10.07 5.52 4.97
CA GLN A 256 9.30 6.45 5.82
C GLN A 256 8.81 7.68 5.06
N ARG A 257 9.58 8.18 4.09
CA ARG A 257 9.17 9.30 3.25
C ARG A 257 8.07 8.89 2.27
N ASP A 258 8.19 7.72 1.66
CA ASP A 258 7.19 7.21 0.72
C ASP A 258 5.84 6.95 1.38
N THR A 259 5.86 6.38 2.60
CA THR A 259 4.65 6.20 3.42
C THR A 259 3.99 7.53 3.77
N ALA A 260 4.77 8.53 4.19
CA ALA A 260 4.25 9.88 4.46
C ALA A 260 3.66 10.55 3.21
N LEU A 261 4.26 10.37 2.03
CA LEU A 261 3.70 10.88 0.77
C LEU A 261 2.39 10.19 0.40
N HIS A 262 2.28 8.88 0.62
CA HIS A 262 1.04 8.14 0.38
C HIS A 262 -0.08 8.59 1.32
N GLU A 263 0.22 8.80 2.60
CA GLU A 263 -0.74 9.35 3.56
C GLU A 263 -1.20 10.76 3.16
N GLN A 264 -0.29 11.64 2.72
CA GLN A 264 -0.65 12.97 2.23
C GLN A 264 -1.54 12.91 0.98
N ALA A 265 -1.25 12.01 0.04
CA ALA A 265 -2.07 11.82 -1.15
C ALA A 265 -3.49 11.32 -0.80
N ALA A 266 -3.60 10.37 0.14
CA ALA A 266 -4.88 9.88 0.62
C ALA A 266 -5.71 10.98 1.30
N VAL A 267 -5.09 11.81 2.14
CA VAL A 267 -5.77 12.96 2.77
C VAL A 267 -6.21 13.99 1.73
N ALA A 268 -5.40 14.25 0.70
CA ALA A 268 -5.75 15.17 -0.37
C ALA A 268 -6.94 14.66 -1.20
N LEU A 269 -6.95 13.36 -1.56
CA LEU A 269 -8.07 12.72 -2.25
C LEU A 269 -9.36 12.82 -1.44
N HIS A 270 -9.30 12.50 -0.15
CA HIS A 270 -10.47 12.61 0.72
C HIS A 270 -11.02 14.05 0.83
N ARG A 271 -10.13 15.06 0.89
CA ARG A 271 -10.55 16.47 0.84
C ARG A 271 -11.20 16.83 -0.49
N HIS A 272 -10.70 16.29 -1.60
CA HIS A 272 -11.32 16.52 -2.91
C HIS A 272 -12.69 15.87 -3.02
N GLU A 273 -12.88 14.66 -2.49
CA GLU A 273 -14.19 14.01 -2.40
C GLU A 273 -15.17 14.86 -1.59
N GLN A 274 -14.76 15.33 -0.40
CA GLN A 274 -15.59 16.22 0.43
C GLN A 274 -15.96 17.53 -0.28
N LEU A 275 -15.01 18.12 -1.03
CA LEU A 275 -15.28 19.33 -1.81
C LEU A 275 -16.25 19.06 -2.97
N ILE A 276 -16.14 17.91 -3.64
CA ILE A 276 -17.08 17.49 -4.70
C ILE A 276 -18.48 17.32 -4.11
N GLU A 277 -18.60 16.66 -2.96
CA GLU A 277 -19.88 16.49 -2.26
C GLU A 277 -20.49 17.82 -1.83
N LEU A 278 -19.67 18.73 -1.26
CA LEU A 278 -20.11 20.07 -0.89
C LEU A 278 -20.56 20.88 -2.12
N HIS A 279 -19.83 20.78 -3.23
CA HIS A 279 -20.19 21.46 -4.48
C HIS A 279 -21.47 20.90 -5.08
N ALA A 280 -21.71 19.59 -4.98
CA ALA A 280 -22.97 18.96 -5.37
C ALA A 280 -24.12 19.44 -4.47
N ALA A 281 -23.90 19.55 -3.16
CA ALA A 281 -24.90 20.00 -2.20
C ALA A 281 -25.29 21.49 -2.38
N VAL A 282 -24.31 22.37 -2.63
CA VAL A 282 -24.52 23.83 -2.74
C VAL A 282 -24.82 24.27 -4.17
N GLY A 283 -24.10 23.73 -5.15
CA GLY A 283 -24.23 24.08 -6.56
C GLY A 283 -25.41 23.40 -7.25
N HIS A 284 -25.99 22.36 -6.63
CA HIS A 284 -27.02 21.51 -7.21
C HIS A 284 -26.62 20.93 -8.58
N VAL A 285 -25.32 20.71 -8.78
CA VAL A 285 -24.76 20.08 -9.98
C VAL A 285 -23.92 18.91 -9.52
N ARG A 286 -24.25 17.70 -9.96
CA ARG A 286 -23.51 16.49 -9.65
C ARG A 286 -22.99 15.87 -10.94
N ILE A 287 -21.75 15.39 -10.96
CA ILE A 287 -21.23 14.64 -12.10
C ILE A 287 -21.76 13.21 -12.00
N LEU A 288 -22.43 12.74 -13.06
CA LEU A 288 -22.95 11.37 -13.16
C LEU A 288 -21.95 10.45 -13.85
N GLY A 289 -21.20 10.96 -14.83
CA GLY A 289 -20.23 10.17 -15.57
C GLY A 289 -19.34 11.01 -16.47
N VAL A 290 -18.10 10.57 -16.63
CA VAL A 290 -17.11 11.16 -17.55
C VAL A 290 -16.65 10.09 -18.53
N GLY A 291 -16.98 10.27 -19.80
CA GLY A 291 -16.51 9.45 -20.91
C GLY A 291 -15.51 10.23 -21.79
N ALA A 292 -14.91 9.55 -22.77
CA ALA A 292 -13.83 10.11 -23.59
C ALA A 292 -14.17 11.45 -24.28
N ASN A 293 -15.44 11.64 -24.69
CA ASN A 293 -15.93 12.89 -25.28
C ASN A 293 -17.33 13.25 -24.74
N VAL A 294 -17.70 12.74 -23.55
CA VAL A 294 -19.06 12.92 -23.02
C VAL A 294 -18.96 13.22 -21.53
N LEU A 295 -19.66 14.26 -21.08
CA LEU A 295 -19.84 14.57 -19.66
C LEU A 295 -21.32 14.54 -19.34
N GLN A 296 -21.69 13.73 -18.36
CA GLN A 296 -23.06 13.64 -17.84
C GLN A 296 -23.12 14.33 -16.49
N LEU A 297 -24.05 15.28 -16.37
CA LEU A 297 -24.29 16.09 -15.19
C LEU A 297 -25.74 15.92 -14.75
N GLN A 298 -25.98 15.82 -13.45
CA GLN A 298 -27.29 15.98 -12.85
C GLN A 298 -27.42 17.42 -12.35
N LEU A 299 -28.40 18.14 -12.88
CA LEU A 299 -28.77 19.49 -12.48
C LEU A 299 -30.02 19.40 -11.62
N ALA A 300 -29.94 19.83 -10.37
CA ALA A 300 -31.11 19.98 -9.51
C ALA A 300 -31.51 21.46 -9.45
N ILE A 301 -32.79 21.73 -9.76
CA ILE A 301 -33.34 23.07 -9.88
C ILE A 301 -34.37 23.25 -8.77
N PRO A 302 -34.09 24.12 -7.77
CA PRO A 302 -35.08 24.48 -6.78
C PRO A 302 -36.14 25.37 -7.43
N CYS A 303 -37.40 24.96 -7.35
CA CYS A 303 -38.54 25.77 -7.78
C CYS A 303 -39.48 26.02 -6.61
N GLN A 304 -39.87 27.28 -6.41
CA GLN A 304 -40.91 27.63 -5.45
C GLN A 304 -42.28 27.31 -6.07
N GLN A 305 -43.03 26.42 -5.44
CA GLN A 305 -44.42 26.11 -5.80
C GLN A 305 -45.35 26.48 -4.65
N ALA A 306 -46.65 26.62 -4.93
CA ALA A 306 -47.66 26.94 -3.91
C ALA A 306 -47.71 25.91 -2.76
N SER A 307 -47.28 24.67 -3.00
CA SER A 307 -47.21 23.58 -2.02
C SER A 307 -45.88 23.49 -1.25
N GLY A 308 -44.91 24.38 -1.51
CA GLY A 308 -43.58 24.37 -0.93
C GLY A 308 -42.45 24.33 -1.98
N ASN A 309 -41.21 24.20 -1.51
CA ASN A 309 -40.05 24.06 -2.40
C ASN A 309 -39.97 22.65 -2.96
N VAL A 310 -39.98 22.53 -4.30
CA VAL A 310 -39.80 21.26 -5.01
C VAL A 310 -38.45 21.30 -5.75
N MET A 311 -37.68 20.21 -5.64
CA MET A 311 -36.43 20.04 -6.38
C MET A 311 -36.70 19.21 -7.64
N HIS A 312 -36.47 19.80 -8.82
CA HIS A 312 -36.53 19.11 -10.09
C HIS A 312 -35.13 18.68 -10.52
N GLU A 313 -34.91 17.39 -10.77
CA GLU A 313 -33.63 16.83 -11.18
C GLU A 313 -33.63 16.55 -12.69
N HIS A 314 -32.58 16.96 -13.39
CA HIS A 314 -32.39 16.76 -14.82
C HIS A 314 -31.00 16.22 -15.10
N ALA A 315 -30.87 15.16 -15.89
CA ALA A 315 -29.58 14.76 -16.44
C ALA A 315 -29.30 15.52 -17.74
N LEU A 316 -28.26 16.34 -17.74
CA LEU A 316 -27.66 17.02 -18.88
C LEU A 316 -26.48 16.19 -19.40
N THR A 317 -26.54 15.78 -20.66
CA THR A 317 -25.42 15.13 -21.35
C THR A 317 -24.79 16.12 -22.33
N ILE A 318 -23.50 16.39 -22.13
CA ILE A 318 -22.66 17.27 -22.94
C ILE A 318 -21.73 16.40 -23.75
N THR A 319 -21.80 16.49 -25.08
CA THR A 319 -20.88 15.78 -25.98
C THR A 319 -19.87 16.78 -26.50
N PHE A 320 -18.58 16.47 -26.41
CA PHE A 320 -17.48 17.27 -26.91
C PHE A 320 -17.01 16.80 -28.29
N MET A 321 -16.32 17.68 -29.00
CA MET A 321 -15.57 17.34 -30.21
C MET A 321 -14.35 16.48 -29.85
N ALA A 322 -13.98 15.52 -30.70
CA ALA A 322 -12.85 14.64 -30.42
C ALA A 322 -11.54 15.44 -30.35
N GLY A 323 -10.86 15.41 -29.21
CA GLY A 323 -9.58 16.10 -28.99
C GLY A 323 -9.69 17.62 -28.76
N ALA A 324 -10.91 18.15 -28.58
CA ALA A 324 -11.16 19.55 -28.25
C ALA A 324 -12.18 19.67 -27.11
N MET A 325 -12.15 20.79 -26.38
CA MET A 325 -13.13 21.09 -25.31
C MET A 325 -14.42 21.73 -25.87
N ASP A 326 -14.54 21.85 -27.19
CA ASP A 326 -15.70 22.45 -27.85
C ASP A 326 -16.92 21.54 -27.76
N VAL A 327 -18.07 22.13 -27.42
CA VAL A 327 -19.33 21.42 -27.27
C VAL A 327 -19.93 21.07 -28.65
N LYS A 328 -20.08 19.78 -28.91
CA LYS A 328 -20.69 19.22 -30.12
C LYS A 328 -22.21 19.06 -30.01
N ALA A 329 -22.73 18.72 -28.83
CA ALA A 329 -24.17 18.53 -28.62
C ALA A 329 -24.53 18.64 -27.13
N LEU A 330 -25.73 19.13 -26.86
CA LEU A 330 -26.34 19.19 -25.52
C LEU A 330 -27.67 18.46 -25.55
N THR A 331 -27.92 17.60 -24.56
CA THR A 331 -29.20 16.89 -24.42
C THR A 331 -29.63 16.87 -22.97
N LEU A 332 -30.90 17.20 -22.71
CA LEU A 332 -31.52 17.09 -21.39
C LEU A 332 -32.46 15.89 -21.36
N SER A 333 -32.47 15.19 -20.24
CA SER A 333 -33.50 14.18 -19.94
C SER A 333 -34.79 14.86 -19.49
N ASP A 334 -35.91 14.26 -19.90
CA ASP A 334 -37.27 14.53 -19.40
C ASP A 334 -37.88 15.90 -19.75
N VAL A 335 -37.14 16.79 -20.42
CA VAL A 335 -37.64 18.11 -20.84
C VAL A 335 -37.19 18.42 -22.27
N ASP A 336 -38.16 18.72 -23.12
CA ASP A 336 -37.95 19.19 -24.49
C ASP A 336 -37.73 20.71 -24.48
N LEU A 337 -36.48 21.12 -24.29
CA LEU A 337 -36.01 22.51 -24.33
C LEU A 337 -35.10 22.67 -25.54
N ASP A 338 -35.25 23.78 -26.27
CA ASP A 338 -34.33 24.12 -27.35
C ASP A 338 -32.99 24.60 -26.78
N LEU A 339 -31.98 23.73 -26.88
CA LEU A 339 -30.61 23.98 -26.41
C LEU A 339 -29.67 24.44 -27.53
N GLU A 340 -30.16 24.52 -28.77
CA GLU A 340 -29.35 24.93 -29.92
C GLU A 340 -28.74 26.35 -29.77
N PRO A 341 -29.44 27.34 -29.17
CA PRO A 341 -28.85 28.65 -28.92
C PRO A 341 -27.66 28.61 -27.95
N VAL A 342 -27.77 27.81 -26.88
CA VAL A 342 -26.70 27.65 -25.88
C VAL A 342 -25.50 26.92 -26.48
N GLN A 343 -25.77 25.88 -27.28
CA GLN A 343 -24.73 25.16 -28.01
C GLN A 343 -23.97 26.08 -28.98
N ARG A 344 -24.69 26.91 -29.75
CA ARG A 344 -24.08 27.87 -30.67
C ARG A 344 -23.24 28.92 -29.93
N ALA A 345 -23.75 29.45 -28.82
CA ALA A 345 -23.01 30.40 -27.99
C ALA A 345 -21.70 29.79 -27.42
N ALA A 346 -21.76 28.54 -26.96
CA ALA A 346 -20.61 27.82 -26.41
C ALA A 346 -19.48 27.57 -27.42
N VAL A 347 -19.80 27.49 -28.72
CA VAL A 347 -18.82 27.34 -29.82
C VAL A 347 -18.24 28.67 -30.25
N MET A 348 -18.96 29.79 -30.05
CA MET A 348 -18.56 31.12 -30.54
C MET A 348 -17.85 31.98 -29.49
N SER A 349 -17.93 31.63 -28.21
CA SER A 349 -17.21 32.32 -27.13
C SER A 349 -15.77 31.81 -27.00
N ASP A 350 -14.79 32.72 -27.02
CA ASP A 350 -13.38 32.39 -26.68
C ASP A 350 -13.23 31.85 -25.25
N ASP A 351 -14.21 32.14 -24.38
CA ASP A 351 -14.40 31.55 -23.04
C ASP A 351 -15.43 30.41 -23.10
N SER A 352 -15.17 29.37 -23.90
CA SER A 352 -15.96 28.13 -23.98
C SER A 352 -15.88 27.29 -22.69
N SER A 353 -16.16 27.92 -21.55
CA SER A 353 -16.15 27.30 -20.26
C SER A 353 -17.41 26.46 -20.10
N LEU A 354 -17.23 25.18 -19.78
CA LEU A 354 -18.28 24.28 -19.32
C LEU A 354 -19.21 24.93 -18.28
N ALA A 355 -18.67 25.83 -17.44
CA ALA A 355 -19.42 26.60 -16.46
C ALA A 355 -20.52 27.48 -17.10
N TYR A 356 -20.23 28.14 -18.23
CA TYR A 356 -21.21 28.94 -18.96
C TYR A 356 -22.36 28.08 -19.48
N VAL A 357 -22.04 26.96 -20.12
CA VAL A 357 -23.03 26.01 -20.66
C VAL A 357 -23.95 25.50 -19.54
N VAL A 358 -23.38 25.11 -18.40
CA VAL A 358 -24.16 24.62 -17.27
C VAL A 358 -25.02 25.74 -16.66
N ALA A 359 -24.50 26.96 -16.55
CA ALA A 359 -25.26 28.09 -16.02
C ALA A 359 -26.46 28.46 -16.90
N GLU A 360 -26.26 28.59 -18.21
CA GLU A 360 -27.33 28.92 -19.18
C GLU A 360 -28.41 27.84 -19.24
N VAL A 361 -28.02 26.56 -19.28
CA VAL A 361 -28.98 25.46 -19.25
C VAL A 361 -29.79 25.46 -17.95
N ARG A 362 -29.15 25.76 -16.81
CA ARG A 362 -29.87 25.90 -15.52
C ARG A 362 -30.83 27.09 -15.54
N GLU A 363 -30.43 28.22 -16.10
CA GLU A 363 -31.29 29.40 -16.20
C GLU A 363 -32.52 29.11 -17.08
N LEU A 364 -32.34 28.45 -18.22
CA LEU A 364 -33.44 28.01 -19.08
C LEU A 364 -34.41 27.06 -18.35
N LEU A 365 -33.88 26.11 -17.58
CA LEU A 365 -34.70 25.23 -16.75
C LEU A 365 -35.47 26.00 -15.66
N ILE A 366 -34.84 26.97 -15.01
CA ILE A 366 -35.51 27.84 -14.01
C ILE A 366 -36.64 28.63 -14.67
N GLN A 367 -36.39 29.25 -15.83
CA GLN A 367 -37.41 30.01 -16.58
C GLN A 367 -38.56 29.10 -17.03
N TYR A 368 -38.25 27.90 -17.51
CA TYR A 368 -39.23 26.89 -17.91
C TYR A 368 -40.19 26.56 -16.78
N TYR A 369 -39.67 26.22 -15.59
CA TYR A 369 -40.53 25.89 -14.45
C TYR A 369 -41.26 27.11 -13.88
N SER A 370 -40.62 28.28 -13.86
CA SER A 370 -41.25 29.53 -13.41
C SER A 370 -42.44 29.94 -14.28
N SER A 371 -42.38 29.66 -15.59
CA SER A 371 -43.48 29.95 -16.51
C SER A 371 -44.69 28.99 -16.34
N ARG A 372 -44.46 27.80 -15.79
CA ARG A 372 -45.49 26.77 -15.59
C ARG A 372 -46.13 26.80 -14.21
N THR A 373 -45.49 27.41 -13.22
CA THR A 373 -45.98 27.51 -11.84
C THR A 373 -46.95 28.66 -11.59
N ILE A 374 -47.34 29.44 -12.61
CA ILE A 374 -48.40 30.46 -12.53
C ILE A 374 -49.72 29.86 -13.04
N PRO A 375 -50.63 29.39 -12.18
CA PRO A 375 -51.96 28.98 -12.61
C PRO A 375 -52.85 30.22 -12.64
N GLY A 376 -53.10 30.76 -13.84
CA GLY A 376 -54.19 31.70 -14.08
C GLY A 376 -53.77 33.15 -14.33
N SER A 377 -53.51 33.48 -15.61
CA SER A 377 -53.81 34.81 -16.16
C SER A 377 -54.16 34.76 -17.65
N ALA A 378 -54.78 33.68 -18.13
CA ALA A 378 -55.43 33.65 -19.44
C ALA A 378 -56.93 33.43 -19.21
N GLY A 379 -57.64 34.52 -18.97
CA GLY A 379 -59.07 34.48 -18.66
C GLY A 379 -59.67 35.82 -18.26
N THR A 380 -59.38 36.89 -18.99
CA THR A 380 -60.31 38.00 -19.31
C THR A 380 -59.87 38.66 -20.60
#